data_AF-A0A7I8EXQ6-F1
#
_entry.id   AF-A0A7I8EXQ6-F1
#
_cell.length_a   1.000
_cell.length_b   1.000
_cell.length_c   1.000
_cell.angle_alpha   90.00
_cell.angle_beta   90.00
_cell.angle_gamma   90.00
#
_symmetry.space_group_name_H-M   'P 1'
#
loop_
_entity.id
_entity.type
_entity.pdbx_description
1 polymer ?
#
loop_
_entity_poly.entity_id
_entity_poly.type
_entity_poly.pdbx_seq_one_letter_code
_entity_poly.pdbx_strand_id
1 'polypeptide(L)'
;MNKQRILTREDIAHRLARIAGHANSLKRFWEEERNYHEMLIQIAAVRAGLDQVARAIMEQHLQQSITEAVSQADADSAIRELKDALDRLIT
;
A
#
# COMPACT_ATOMS: atom_id res chain seq x y z
N MET A 1 -13.16 -17.09 12.33
CA MET A 1 -12.80 -15.71 11.94
C MET A 1 -11.30 -15.65 11.78
N ASN A 2 -10.80 -15.47 10.55
CA ASN A 2 -9.37 -15.27 10.31
C ASN A 2 -8.96 -13.94 10.96
N LYS A 3 -8.13 -13.98 12.00
CA LYS A 3 -7.49 -12.77 12.51
C LYS A 3 -6.49 -12.32 11.46
N GLN A 4 -6.91 -11.42 10.58
CA GLN A 4 -6.01 -10.78 9.62
C GLN A 4 -5.00 -9.98 10.44
N ARG A 5 -3.72 -10.38 10.38
CA ARG A 5 -2.65 -9.72 11.12
C ARG A 5 -2.45 -8.33 10.50
N ILE A 6 -2.69 -7.29 11.30
CA ILE A 6 -2.39 -5.91 10.94
C ILE A 6 -0.87 -5.78 10.90
N LEU A 7 -0.34 -5.30 9.77
CA LEU A 7 1.11 -5.16 9.58
C LEU A 7 1.66 -4.06 10.48
N THR A 8 2.87 -4.24 10.99
CA THR A 8 3.58 -3.16 11.70
C THR A 8 4.21 -2.17 10.72
N ARG A 9 4.64 -1.00 11.21
CA ARG A 9 5.42 -0.05 10.40
C ARG A 9 6.70 -0.69 9.85
N GLU A 10 7.32 -1.59 10.61
CA GLU A 10 8.51 -2.34 10.20
C GLU A 10 8.18 -3.35 9.08
N ASP A 11 7.07 -4.09 9.20
CA ASP A 11 6.59 -4.99 8.14
C ASP A 11 6.34 -4.23 6.82
N ILE A 12 5.78 -3.02 6.92
CA ILE A 12 5.55 -2.13 5.77
C ILE A 12 6.88 -1.63 5.19
N ALA A 13 7.83 -1.21 6.04
CA ALA A 13 9.16 -0.79 5.60
C ALA A 13 9.90 -1.91 4.84
N HIS A 14 9.84 -3.15 5.32
CA HIS A 14 10.42 -4.30 4.62
C HIS A 14 9.75 -4.59 3.27
N ARG A 15 8.44 -4.36 3.14
CA ARG A 15 7.73 -4.49 1.85
C ARG A 15 8.15 -3.40 0.88
N LEU A 16 8.20 -2.14 1.34
CA LEU A 16 8.67 -1.00 0.55
C LEU A 16 10.10 -1.21 0.05
N ALA A 17 11.00 -1.71 0.90
CA ALA A 17 12.39 -2.00 0.51
C ALA A 17 12.47 -3.04 -0.63
N ARG A 18 11.66 -4.10 -0.57
CA ARG A 18 11.59 -5.10 -1.65
C ARG A 18 11.03 -4.51 -2.95
N ILE A 19 9.98 -3.71 -2.86
CA ILE A 19 9.39 -3.01 -4.01
C ILE A 19 10.40 -2.07 -4.65
N ALA A 20 11.15 -1.30 -3.86
CA ALA A 20 12.21 -0.43 -4.35
C ALA A 20 13.31 -1.22 -5.09
N GLY A 21 13.71 -2.38 -4.56
CA GLY A 21 14.63 -3.30 -5.23
C GLY A 21 14.09 -3.79 -6.58
N HIS A 22 12.81 -4.17 -6.65
CA HIS A 22 12.16 -4.57 -7.89
C HIS A 22 12.05 -3.40 -8.89
N ALA A 23 11.66 -2.22 -8.44
CA ALA A 23 11.59 -1.03 -9.28
C ALA A 23 12.97 -0.68 -9.87
N ASN A 24 14.05 -0.78 -9.09
CA ASN A 24 15.41 -0.59 -9.59
C ASN A 24 15.82 -1.62 -10.64
N SER A 25 15.29 -2.85 -10.58
CA SER A 25 15.55 -3.86 -11.61
C SER A 25 14.90 -3.55 -12.96
N LEU A 26 13.79 -2.79 -12.98
CA LEU A 26 13.15 -2.36 -14.22
C LEU A 26 14.09 -1.54 -15.11
N LYS A 27 14.92 -0.69 -14.50
CA LYS A 27 15.94 0.08 -15.24
C LYS A 27 16.94 -0.85 -15.92
N ARG A 28 17.45 -1.86 -15.21
CA ARG A 28 18.36 -2.86 -15.78
C ARG A 28 17.68 -3.65 -16.90
N PHE A 29 16.42 -4.05 -16.72
CA PHE A 29 15.67 -4.79 -17.73
C PHE A 29 15.48 -3.97 -19.01
N TRP A 30 15.28 -2.66 -18.87
CA TRP A 30 15.23 -1.74 -20.00
C TRP A 30 16.58 -1.61 -20.71
N GLU A 31 17.67 -1.44 -19.96
CA GLU A 31 19.03 -1.35 -20.50
C GLU A 31 19.50 -2.64 -21.17
N GLU A 32 18.98 -3.80 -20.74
CA GLU A 32 19.22 -5.12 -21.33
C GLU A 32 18.35 -5.41 -22.56
N GLU A 33 17.58 -4.43 -23.06
CA GLU A 33 16.68 -4.57 -24.22
C GLU A 33 15.73 -5.78 -24.13
N ARG A 34 15.24 -6.08 -22.91
CA ARG A 34 14.27 -7.16 -22.67
C ARG A 34 12.97 -6.93 -23.45
N ASN A 35 12.27 -8.03 -23.74
CA ASN A 35 11.00 -8.00 -24.47
C ASN A 35 9.96 -7.13 -23.72
N TYR A 36 9.23 -6.29 -24.47
CA TYR A 36 8.18 -5.43 -23.95
C TYR A 36 7.12 -6.17 -23.11
N HIS A 37 6.78 -7.40 -23.48
CA HIS A 37 5.87 -8.26 -22.71
C HIS A 37 6.40 -8.56 -21.31
N GLU A 38 7.69 -8.93 -21.18
CA GLU A 38 8.33 -9.18 -19.88
C GLU A 38 8.41 -7.91 -19.05
N MET A 39 8.74 -6.78 -19.68
CA MET A 39 8.77 -5.47 -19.02
C MET A 39 7.39 -5.11 -18.43
N LEU A 40 6.31 -5.34 -19.17
CA LEU A 40 4.94 -5.10 -18.69
C LEU A 40 4.57 -6.01 -17.52
N ILE A 41 5.01 -7.27 -17.51
CA ILE A 41 4.81 -8.19 -16.38
C ILE A 41 5.52 -7.67 -15.12
N GLN A 42 6.77 -7.21 -15.25
CA GLN A 42 7.53 -6.70 -14.10
C GLN A 42 6.94 -5.39 -13.55
N ILE A 43 6.50 -4.49 -14.44
CA ILE A 43 5.78 -3.27 -14.03
C ILE A 43 4.50 -3.65 -13.27
N ALA A 44 3.73 -4.63 -13.77
CA ALA A 44 2.53 -5.10 -13.10
C ALA A 44 2.83 -5.69 -11.71
N ALA A 45 3.95 -6.41 -11.55
CA ALA A 45 4.38 -6.95 -10.27
C ALA A 45 4.74 -5.84 -9.26
N VAL A 46 5.44 -4.78 -9.70
CA VAL A 46 5.75 -3.62 -8.86
C VAL A 46 4.46 -2.91 -8.43
N ARG A 47 3.53 -2.67 -9.36
CA ARG A 47 2.23 -2.06 -9.08
C ARG A 47 1.44 -2.88 -8.05
N ALA A 48 1.31 -4.19 -8.26
CA ALA A 48 0.62 -5.07 -7.33
C ALA A 48 1.27 -5.10 -5.93
N GLY A 49 2.60 -4.95 -5.85
CA GLY A 49 3.31 -4.80 -4.59
C GLY A 49 2.95 -3.49 -3.87
N LEU A 50 2.91 -2.37 -4.60
CA LEU A 50 2.50 -1.07 -4.07
C LEU A 50 1.05 -1.10 -3.60
N ASP A 51 0.14 -1.68 -4.38
CA ASP A 51 -1.29 -1.80 -4.02
C ASP A 51 -1.47 -2.54 -2.69
N GLN A 52 -0.69 -3.60 -2.45
CA GLN A 52 -0.72 -4.34 -1.18
C GLN A 52 -0.22 -3.50 0.00
N VAL A 53 0.84 -2.71 -0.20
CA VAL A 53 1.36 -1.82 0.86
C VAL A 53 0.34 -0.74 1.17
N ALA A 54 -0.25 -0.14 0.15
CA ALA A 54 -1.21 0.94 0.31
C ALA A 54 -2.49 0.47 1.03
N ARG A 55 -2.98 -0.74 0.70
CA ARG A 55 -4.06 -1.41 1.45
C ARG A 55 -3.70 -1.65 2.92
N ALA A 56 -2.48 -2.11 3.20
CA ALA A 56 -2.07 -2.36 4.58
C ALA A 56 -1.97 -1.07 5.42
N ILE A 57 -1.47 0.03 4.82
CA ILE A 57 -1.45 1.35 5.46
C ILE A 57 -2.87 1.82 5.74
N MET A 58 -3.79 1.63 4.79
CA MET A 58 -5.19 2.00 4.94
C MET A 58 -5.88 1.22 6.07
N GLU A 59 -5.63 -0.09 6.19
CA GLU A 59 -6.12 -0.91 7.30
C GLU A 59 -5.62 -0.40 8.65
N GLN A 60 -4.34 -0.01 8.75
CA GLN A 60 -3.81 0.60 9.97
C GLN A 60 -4.48 1.93 10.30
N HIS A 61 -4.63 2.81 9.31
CA HIS A 61 -5.25 4.13 9.49
C HIS A 61 -6.71 4.01 9.90
N LEU A 62 -7.46 3.06 9.32
CA LEU A 62 -8.84 2.76 9.69
C LEU A 62 -8.94 2.37 11.17
N GLN A 63 -8.06 1.47 11.64
CA GLN A 63 -8.08 1.02 13.03
C GLN A 63 -7.80 2.17 14.01
N GLN A 64 -6.84 3.04 13.68
CA GLN A 64 -6.49 4.22 14.48
C GLN A 64 -7.65 5.21 14.52
N SER A 65 -8.19 5.57 13.35
CA SER A 65 -9.28 6.55 13.21
C SER A 65 -10.54 6.10 13.95
N ILE A 66 -10.90 4.81 13.91
CA ILE A 66 -12.04 4.28 14.69
C ILE A 66 -11.77 4.37 16.19
N THR A 67 -10.54 4.04 16.63
CA THR A 67 -10.16 4.10 18.06
C THR A 67 -10.22 5.53 18.58
N GLU A 68 -9.77 6.49 17.77
CA GLU A 68 -9.82 7.92 18.08
C GLU A 68 -11.25 8.45 18.09
N ALA A 69 -12.08 8.09 17.12
CA ALA A 69 -13.50 8.47 17.04
C ALA A 69 -14.28 8.04 18.29
N VAL A 70 -14.07 6.81 18.76
CA VAL A 70 -14.69 6.29 19.99
C VAL A 70 -14.20 7.06 21.21
N SER A 71 -12.92 7.41 21.25
CA SER A 71 -12.32 8.14 22.37
C SER A 71 -12.75 9.60 22.45
N GLN A 72 -12.94 10.26 21.30
CA GLN A 72 -13.27 11.68 21.19
C GLN A 72 -14.77 11.95 20.99
N ALA A 73 -15.59 10.90 20.85
CA ALA A 73 -17.01 10.99 20.48
C ALA A 73 -17.28 11.80 19.19
N ASP A 74 -16.32 11.87 18.28
CA ASP A 74 -16.40 12.57 16.99
C ASP A 74 -16.24 11.57 15.83
N ALA A 75 -17.33 10.86 15.55
CA ALA A 75 -17.36 9.88 14.46
C ALA A 75 -17.34 10.53 13.06
N ASP A 76 -17.91 11.72 12.93
CA ASP A 76 -18.03 12.40 11.64
C ASP A 76 -16.67 12.83 11.10
N SER A 77 -15.77 13.30 11.96
CA SER A 77 -14.41 13.66 11.53
C SER A 77 -13.62 12.45 11.05
N ALA A 78 -13.63 11.35 11.82
CA ALA A 78 -12.94 10.12 11.44
C ALA A 78 -13.45 9.51 10.12
N ILE A 79 -14.77 9.59 9.87
CA ILE A 79 -15.34 9.14 8.58
C ILE A 79 -14.87 10.01 7.42
N ARG A 80 -14.72 11.33 7.61
CA ARG A 80 -14.21 12.25 6.57
C ARG A 80 -12.76 11.95 6.21
N GLU A 81 -11.90 11.78 7.21
CA GLU A 81 -10.47 11.44 6.98
C GLU A 81 -10.33 10.10 6.26
N LEU A 82 -11.11 9.10 6.66
CA LEU A 82 -11.13 7.80 6.00
C LEU A 82 -11.56 7.91 4.52
N LYS A 83 -12.56 8.73 4.21
CA LYS A 83 -13.00 8.96 2.82
C LYS A 83 -11.90 9.61 1.98
N ASP A 84 -11.23 10.65 2.49
CA ASP A 84 -10.13 11.30 1.77
C ASP A 84 -8.96 10.32 1.51
N ALA A 85 -8.61 9.50 2.51
CA ALA A 85 -7.58 8.48 2.34
C ALA A 85 -7.97 7.41 1.29
N LEU A 86 -9.25 7.02 1.25
CA LEU A 86 -9.77 6.06 0.28
C LEU A 86 -9.77 6.62 -1.15
N ASP A 87 -10.20 7.86 -1.32
CA ASP A 87 -10.27 8.52 -2.63
C ASP A 87 -8.87 8.61 -3.28
N ARG A 88 -7.84 8.89 -2.47
CA ARG A 88 -6.44 8.92 -2.92
C ARG A 88 -5.86 7.55 -3.27
N LEU A 89 -6.45 6.47 -2.76
CA LEU A 89 -5.96 5.10 -2.96
C LEU A 89 -6.53 4.44 -4.21
N ILE A 90 -7.76 4.80 -4.60
CA ILE A 90 -8.50 4.15 -5.71
C ILE A 90 -8.32 4.89 -7.04
N THR A 91 -7.91 6.16 -7.01
CA THR A 91 -7.75 7.03 -8.19
C THR A 91 -6.37 6.85 -8.84
#